data_AF-A0A089ZV83-F1
#
_entry.id   AF-A0A089ZV83-F1
#
_cell.length_a   1.000
_cell.length_b   1.000
_cell.length_c   1.000
_cell.angle_alpha   90.00
_cell.angle_beta   90.00
_cell.angle_gamma   90.00
#
_symmetry.space_group_name_H-M   'P 1'
#
loop_
_entity.id
_entity.type
_entity.pdbx_description
1 polymer ?
#
loop_
_entity_poly.entity_id
_entity_poly.type
_entity_poly.pdbx_seq_one_letter_code
_entity_poly.pdbx_strand_id
1 'polypeptide(L)'
;MKTSFPLVNDISFIPLICVILQKSSAPLPLKNIANRVTAKEIDKPLLIELFKSYKINPDMLTLMTDLKIIIDLKVDCFENSLKFPGININLLEYCGDPSRIKFQFLSDLGKEIAYSEEKKEYLRVKNLVFLGFLISIHLPRFFKDVIQDKSLVDKEIEIAELRQQTSMKQPDAKNLVEWLKWMNINLSTNNKLILDGYEILYKIIYAIVASLNYKYSAEIENKKLIYFYQIRSKLNKLLGLNETFVPFDKLFKLIYNINKDKITFTSARDGLLDGRGFEGKTKASIILISDKLDYPTKEECVEYTDLNALLVV
;
A
#
# COMPACT_ATOMS: atom_id res chain seq x y z
N MET A 1 -7.00 11.16 -17.86
CA MET A 1 -6.70 12.13 -16.78
C MET A 1 -5.19 12.24 -16.65
N LYS A 2 -4.63 13.45 -16.75
CA LYS A 2 -3.23 13.71 -16.37
C LYS A 2 -3.24 13.89 -14.84
N THR A 3 -3.07 12.82 -14.08
CA THR A 3 -2.83 12.92 -12.64
C THR A 3 -1.46 13.57 -12.48
N SER A 4 -1.44 14.87 -12.14
CA SER A 4 -0.25 15.51 -11.59
C SER A 4 0.12 14.81 -10.30
N PHE A 5 1.42 14.61 -10.08
CA PHE A 5 1.90 13.98 -8.85
C PHE A 5 1.49 14.80 -7.63
N PRO A 6 0.82 14.19 -6.62
CA PRO A 6 0.54 14.87 -5.37
C PRO A 6 1.85 15.21 -4.64
N LEU A 7 1.83 16.30 -3.89
CA LEU A 7 3.00 16.77 -3.15
C LEU A 7 3.24 15.84 -1.95
N VAL A 8 4.48 15.79 -1.47
CA VAL A 8 4.87 14.87 -0.38
C VAL A 8 4.25 15.27 0.96
N ASN A 9 3.97 16.57 1.11
CA ASN A 9 3.14 17.07 2.19
C ASN A 9 1.77 16.39 2.23
N ASP A 10 1.23 15.90 1.11
CA ASP A 10 -0.06 15.21 1.06
C ASP A 10 0.03 13.76 1.58
N ILE A 11 1.20 13.10 1.48
CA ILE A 11 1.36 11.70 1.94
C ILE A 11 1.48 11.61 3.45
N SER A 12 2.16 12.56 4.09
CA SER A 12 2.37 12.54 5.54
C SER A 12 1.08 12.67 6.34
N PHE A 13 0.00 13.22 5.74
CA PHE A 13 -1.31 13.32 6.38
C PHE A 13 -2.21 12.10 6.16
N ILE A 14 -1.85 11.17 5.26
CA ILE A 14 -2.63 9.94 5.01
C ILE A 14 -2.98 9.20 6.31
N PRO A 15 -2.02 8.92 7.22
CA PRO A 15 -2.32 8.15 8.44
C PRO A 15 -3.31 8.86 9.35
N LEU A 16 -3.12 10.17 9.54
CA LEU A 16 -4.01 11.00 10.34
C LEU A 16 -5.44 11.02 9.78
N ILE A 17 -5.59 11.11 8.46
CA ILE A 17 -6.91 11.06 7.82
C ILE A 17 -7.54 9.69 8.03
N CYS A 18 -6.76 8.61 7.93
CA CYS A 18 -7.27 7.28 8.25
C CYS A 18 -7.81 7.23 9.68
N VAL A 19 -7.09 7.79 10.66
CA VAL A 19 -7.58 7.87 12.06
C VAL A 19 -8.86 8.68 12.18
N ILE A 20 -8.94 9.84 11.52
CA ILE A 20 -10.16 10.68 11.53
C ILE A 20 -11.34 9.90 10.96
N LEU A 21 -11.17 9.23 9.81
CA LEU A 21 -12.22 8.44 9.17
C LEU A 21 -12.62 7.20 9.97
N GLN A 22 -11.67 6.57 10.67
CA GLN A 22 -11.93 5.43 11.53
C GLN A 22 -12.79 5.84 12.73
N LYS A 23 -12.42 6.94 13.41
CA LYS A 23 -13.17 7.45 14.59
C LYS A 23 -14.54 7.97 14.24
N SER A 24 -14.69 8.53 13.05
CA SER A 24 -15.95 9.12 12.60
C SER A 24 -17.04 8.06 12.39
N SER A 25 -16.67 6.78 12.23
CA SER A 25 -17.57 5.61 12.10
C SER A 25 -18.64 5.72 11.01
N ALA A 26 -18.60 6.77 10.19
CA ALA A 26 -19.62 7.08 9.19
C ALA A 26 -18.97 7.37 7.83
N PRO A 27 -19.63 6.99 6.74
CA PRO A 27 -19.23 7.41 5.41
C PRO A 27 -19.24 8.93 5.31
N LEU A 28 -18.15 9.49 4.80
CA LEU A 28 -18.04 10.93 4.57
C LEU A 28 -17.92 11.22 3.08
N PRO A 29 -18.65 12.19 2.53
CA PRO A 29 -18.48 12.66 1.16
C PRO A 29 -17.35 13.70 1.11
N LEU A 30 -16.17 13.29 1.59
CA LEU A 30 -14.94 14.07 1.74
C LEU A 30 -14.59 14.86 0.49
N LYS A 31 -14.70 14.27 -0.70
CA LYS A 31 -14.38 14.95 -1.98
C LYS A 31 -15.34 16.11 -2.25
N ASN A 32 -16.63 15.92 -1.98
CA ASN A 32 -17.63 16.96 -2.17
C ASN A 32 -17.47 18.07 -1.13
N ILE A 33 -17.14 17.73 0.11
CA ILE A 33 -16.84 18.68 1.19
C ILE A 33 -15.59 19.49 0.83
N ALA A 34 -14.50 18.84 0.43
CA ALA A 34 -13.24 19.47 0.06
C ALA A 34 -13.39 20.40 -1.16
N ASN A 35 -14.26 20.07 -2.13
CA ASN A 35 -14.58 20.96 -3.25
C ASN A 35 -15.44 22.17 -2.86
N ARG A 36 -16.22 22.08 -1.77
CA ARG A 36 -17.00 23.20 -1.24
C ARG A 36 -16.19 24.11 -0.32
N VAL A 37 -15.08 23.62 0.25
CA VAL A 37 -14.13 24.39 1.09
C VAL A 37 -13.56 25.61 0.35
N THR A 38 -13.49 25.58 -0.99
CA THR A 38 -12.99 26.66 -1.85
C THR A 38 -14.09 27.64 -2.30
N ALA A 39 -15.37 27.30 -2.13
CA ALA A 39 -16.49 28.18 -2.42
C ALA A 39 -16.91 28.93 -1.15
N LYS A 40 -17.17 30.22 -1.27
CA LYS A 40 -17.37 31.19 -0.17
C LYS A 40 -18.63 30.99 0.69
N GLU A 41 -19.27 29.83 0.68
CA GLU A 41 -20.64 29.71 1.19
C GLU A 41 -20.81 28.63 2.27
N ILE A 42 -21.45 29.11 3.35
CA ILE A 42 -22.20 28.39 4.38
C ILE A 42 -21.40 28.03 5.65
N ASP A 43 -22.02 28.40 6.78
CA ASP A 43 -21.61 28.18 8.17
C ASP A 43 -20.79 26.90 8.36
N LYS A 44 -19.56 27.11 8.82
CA LYS A 44 -18.49 26.12 8.80
C LYS A 44 -18.84 24.93 9.71
N PRO A 45 -19.15 23.75 9.16
CA PRO A 45 -19.19 22.55 9.98
C PRO A 45 -17.78 22.31 10.51
N LEU A 46 -17.65 21.84 11.75
CA LEU A 46 -16.39 21.46 12.41
C LEU A 46 -15.45 20.66 11.47
N LEU A 47 -16.03 19.86 10.56
CA LEU A 47 -15.32 19.05 9.57
C LEU A 47 -14.58 19.88 8.48
N ILE A 48 -15.15 21.02 8.04
CA ILE A 48 -14.46 21.96 7.13
C ILE A 48 -13.29 22.64 7.85
N GLU A 49 -13.46 22.99 9.12
CA GLU A 49 -12.37 23.56 9.92
C GLU A 49 -11.28 22.52 10.21
N LEU A 50 -11.66 21.28 10.50
CA LEU A 50 -10.76 20.13 10.53
C LEU A 50 -9.98 20.03 9.23
N PHE A 51 -10.64 20.02 8.06
CA PHE A 51 -9.93 19.88 6.78
C PHE A 51 -9.03 21.08 6.49
N LYS A 52 -9.44 22.30 6.83
CA LYS A 52 -8.59 23.49 6.71
C LYS A 52 -7.39 23.42 7.66
N SER A 53 -7.59 23.03 8.91
CA SER A 53 -6.52 22.91 9.92
C SER A 53 -5.50 21.84 9.56
N TYR A 54 -5.96 20.74 8.96
CA TYR A 54 -5.12 19.61 8.52
C TYR A 54 -4.74 19.68 7.03
N LYS A 55 -5.01 20.80 6.34
CA LYS A 55 -4.69 21.03 4.92
C LYS A 55 -5.18 19.91 3.98
N ILE A 56 -6.33 19.31 4.29
CA ILE A 56 -6.90 18.20 3.52
C ILE A 56 -7.49 18.75 2.22
N ASN A 57 -6.81 18.48 1.10
CA ASN A 57 -7.24 18.88 -0.24
C ASN A 57 -7.89 17.71 -1.04
N PRO A 58 -8.67 17.99 -2.10
CA PRO A 58 -9.28 16.95 -2.94
C PRO A 58 -8.27 16.02 -3.64
N ASP A 59 -7.06 16.50 -3.94
CA ASP A 59 -6.02 15.74 -4.63
C ASP A 59 -5.48 14.61 -3.75
N MET A 60 -5.33 14.85 -2.45
CA MET A 60 -4.92 13.85 -1.48
C MET A 60 -6.00 12.77 -1.28
N LEU A 61 -7.29 13.13 -1.26
CA LEU A 61 -8.37 12.15 -1.22
C LEU A 61 -8.40 11.29 -2.49
N THR A 62 -8.07 11.89 -3.63
CA THR A 62 -7.89 11.17 -4.90
C THR A 62 -6.70 10.22 -4.81
N LEU A 63 -5.56 10.67 -4.29
CA LEU A 63 -4.39 9.81 -4.03
C LEU A 63 -4.74 8.64 -3.11
N MET A 64 -5.41 8.88 -1.97
CA MET A 64 -5.81 7.80 -1.06
C MET A 64 -6.78 6.81 -1.73
N THR A 65 -7.62 7.26 -2.66
CA THR A 65 -8.46 6.39 -3.48
C THR A 65 -7.60 5.56 -4.46
N ASP A 66 -6.63 6.19 -5.11
CA ASP A 66 -5.71 5.55 -6.06
C ASP A 66 -4.80 4.51 -5.37
N LEU A 67 -4.40 4.77 -4.13
CA LEU A 67 -3.66 3.88 -3.24
C LEU A 67 -4.53 2.76 -2.64
N LYS A 68 -5.84 2.73 -2.93
CA LYS A 68 -6.81 1.79 -2.35
C LYS A 68 -6.90 1.85 -0.83
N ILE A 69 -6.55 2.98 -0.22
CA ILE A 69 -6.71 3.26 1.21
C ILE A 69 -8.15 3.66 1.50
N ILE A 70 -8.73 4.44 0.59
CA ILE A 70 -10.14 4.82 0.59
C ILE A 70 -10.85 4.13 -0.57
N ILE A 71 -12.09 3.71 -0.35
CA ILE A 71 -12.99 3.19 -1.37
C ILE A 71 -14.16 4.15 -1.51
N ASP A 72 -14.45 4.53 -2.74
CA ASP A 72 -15.66 5.26 -3.10
C ASP A 72 -16.80 4.26 -3.31
N LEU A 73 -17.86 4.35 -2.50
CA LEU A 73 -19.10 3.64 -2.74
C LEU A 73 -20.19 4.62 -3.14
N LYS A 74 -20.92 4.27 -4.20
CA LYS A 74 -22.21 4.88 -4.48
C LYS A 74 -23.22 4.16 -3.60
N VAL A 75 -23.92 4.91 -2.77
CA VAL A 75 -24.93 4.34 -1.90
C VAL A 75 -26.26 4.71 -2.54
N ASP A 76 -26.94 3.71 -3.10
CA ASP A 76 -28.18 3.93 -3.83
C ASP A 76 -29.40 4.14 -2.90
N CYS A 77 -29.25 3.85 -1.60
CA CYS A 77 -30.31 4.00 -0.61
C CYS A 77 -29.71 4.53 0.71
N PHE A 78 -29.88 5.81 1.02
CA PHE A 78 -29.72 6.26 2.41
C PHE A 78 -31.08 6.28 3.08
N GLU A 79 -31.17 5.60 4.23
CA GLU A 79 -32.13 6.01 5.24
C GLU A 79 -31.80 7.44 5.67
N ASN A 80 -32.82 8.27 5.90
CA ASN A 80 -32.70 9.65 6.40
C ASN A 80 -32.04 9.75 7.80
N SER A 81 -31.39 8.70 8.29
CA SER A 81 -30.81 8.57 9.63
C SER A 81 -29.30 8.86 9.69
N LEU A 82 -28.60 8.90 8.55
CA LEU A 82 -27.15 9.07 8.52
C LEU A 82 -26.74 10.54 8.71
N LYS A 83 -26.01 10.77 9.80
CA LYS A 83 -25.60 12.10 10.26
C LYS A 83 -24.10 12.28 10.16
N PHE A 84 -23.68 13.55 10.11
CA PHE A 84 -22.28 13.87 10.25
C PHE A 84 -21.75 13.43 11.61
N PRO A 85 -20.56 12.81 11.68
CA PRO A 85 -19.89 12.50 12.92
C PRO A 85 -19.59 13.78 13.71
N GLY A 86 -20.04 13.84 14.95
CA GLY A 86 -19.84 15.00 15.83
C GLY A 86 -20.71 16.23 15.51
N ILE A 87 -21.58 16.16 14.50
CA ILE A 87 -22.52 17.23 14.17
C ILE A 87 -23.88 16.59 13.84
N ASN A 88 -24.92 16.95 14.57
CA ASN A 88 -26.27 16.37 14.43
C ASN A 88 -27.02 16.82 13.14
N ILE A 89 -26.29 17.00 12.04
CA ILE A 89 -26.80 17.39 10.71
C ILE A 89 -26.91 16.13 9.85
N ASN A 90 -28.01 16.02 9.10
CA ASN A 90 -28.20 14.95 8.15
C ASN A 90 -27.22 15.09 6.97
N LEU A 91 -26.57 13.99 6.58
CA LEU A 91 -25.66 13.99 5.44
C LEU A 91 -26.34 14.45 4.14
N LEU A 92 -27.63 14.12 3.95
CA LEU A 92 -28.42 14.52 2.78
C LEU A 92 -28.73 16.01 2.75
N GLU A 93 -29.07 16.60 3.91
CA GLU A 93 -29.32 18.05 4.03
C GLU A 93 -28.10 18.87 3.64
N TYR A 94 -26.90 18.40 4.00
CA TYR A 94 -25.67 19.09 3.66
C TYR A 94 -25.26 18.86 2.20
N CYS A 95 -25.37 17.62 1.70
CA CYS A 95 -24.74 17.26 0.44
C CYS A 95 -25.65 17.44 -0.79
N GLY A 96 -26.95 17.58 -0.61
CA GLY A 96 -27.93 17.71 -1.70
C GLY A 96 -28.35 16.35 -2.25
N ASP A 97 -28.52 16.24 -3.58
CA ASP A 97 -29.03 15.05 -4.27
C ASP A 97 -28.21 13.77 -3.97
N PRO A 98 -28.76 12.79 -3.23
CA PRO A 98 -28.09 11.54 -2.86
C PRO A 98 -27.58 10.74 -4.05
N SER A 99 -28.27 10.81 -5.19
CA SER A 99 -27.97 9.98 -6.37
C SER A 99 -26.64 10.33 -7.04
N ARG A 100 -26.06 11.50 -6.71
CA ARG A 100 -24.81 12.02 -7.26
C ARG A 100 -23.64 11.97 -6.28
N ILE A 101 -23.85 11.53 -5.04
CA ILE A 101 -22.83 11.59 -3.99
C ILE A 101 -22.12 10.24 -3.88
N LYS A 102 -20.79 10.28 -3.96
CA LYS A 102 -19.92 9.14 -3.62
C LYS A 102 -19.42 9.32 -2.20
N PHE A 103 -19.59 8.27 -1.40
CA PHE A 103 -19.13 8.25 -0.02
C PHE A 103 -17.80 7.53 0.05
N GLN A 104 -16.87 8.13 0.80
CA GLN A 104 -15.56 7.57 1.07
C GLN A 104 -15.61 6.70 2.33
N PHE A 105 -15.09 5.48 2.22
CA PHE A 105 -14.90 4.54 3.32
C PHE A 105 -13.44 4.11 3.39
N LEU A 106 -12.95 3.77 4.59
CA LEU A 106 -11.66 3.09 4.71
C LEU A 106 -11.76 1.68 4.15
N SER A 107 -10.81 1.32 3.28
CA SER A 107 -10.54 -0.07 2.95
C SER A 107 -9.92 -0.79 4.14
N ASP A 108 -9.75 -2.11 4.07
CA ASP A 108 -9.03 -2.85 5.11
C ASP A 108 -7.57 -2.37 5.26
N LEU A 109 -6.93 -1.95 4.17
CA LEU A 109 -5.63 -1.29 4.21
C LEU A 109 -5.70 0.05 4.98
N GLY A 110 -6.72 0.86 4.71
CA GLY A 110 -6.92 2.14 5.41
C GLY A 110 -7.21 1.98 6.90
N LYS A 111 -7.99 0.95 7.28
CA LYS A 111 -8.25 0.60 8.69
C LYS A 111 -6.97 0.18 9.40
N GLU A 112 -6.13 -0.64 8.76
CA GLU A 112 -4.85 -1.05 9.36
C GLU A 112 -3.90 0.15 9.54
N ILE A 113 -3.86 1.06 8.55
CA ILE A 113 -3.08 2.30 8.67
C ILE A 113 -3.57 3.13 9.86
N ALA A 114 -4.89 3.32 10.00
CA ALA A 114 -5.47 4.03 11.14
C ALA A 114 -5.06 3.38 12.47
N TYR A 115 -5.24 2.07 12.59
CA TYR A 115 -4.92 1.31 13.79
C TYR A 115 -3.42 1.40 14.17
N SER A 116 -2.54 1.27 13.17
CA SER A 116 -1.09 1.35 13.35
C SER A 116 -0.65 2.75 13.77
N GLU A 117 -1.29 3.79 13.20
CA GLU A 117 -1.04 5.19 13.56
C GLU A 117 -1.47 5.49 15.01
N GLU A 118 -2.64 5.00 15.44
CA GLU A 118 -3.09 5.15 16.83
C GLU A 118 -2.14 4.50 17.84
N LYS A 119 -1.53 3.37 17.45
CA LYS A 119 -0.50 2.67 18.21
C LYS A 119 0.90 3.26 18.10
N LYS A 120 1.09 4.31 17.29
CA LYS A 120 2.39 4.94 17.00
C LYS A 120 3.40 3.97 16.35
N GLU A 121 2.92 2.99 15.58
CA GLU A 121 3.74 2.05 14.82
C GLU A 121 4.18 2.68 13.48
N TYR A 122 4.93 3.78 13.52
CA TYR A 122 5.22 4.61 12.34
C TYR A 122 5.91 3.85 11.19
N LEU A 123 6.79 2.90 11.50
CA LEU A 123 7.44 2.08 10.47
C LEU A 123 6.41 1.22 9.72
N ARG A 124 5.47 0.62 10.44
CA ARG A 124 4.38 -0.17 9.88
C ARG A 124 3.48 0.67 8.99
N VAL A 125 3.13 1.87 9.44
CA VAL A 125 2.35 2.84 8.65
C VAL A 125 3.02 3.11 7.31
N LYS A 126 4.34 3.42 7.30
CA LYS A 126 5.10 3.64 6.07
C LYS A 126 5.08 2.42 5.15
N ASN A 127 5.21 1.22 5.70
CA ASN A 127 5.18 -0.02 4.91
C ASN A 127 3.79 -0.32 4.32
N LEU A 128 2.71 -0.01 5.04
CA LEU A 128 1.33 -0.15 4.54
C LEU A 128 1.04 0.87 3.44
N VAL A 129 1.52 2.11 3.57
CA VAL A 129 1.43 3.11 2.50
C VAL A 129 2.23 2.64 1.28
N PHE A 130 3.45 2.13 1.46
CA PHE A 130 4.26 1.53 0.39
C PHE A 130 3.52 0.40 -0.34
N LEU A 131 2.81 -0.48 0.40
CA LEU A 131 1.93 -1.47 -0.22
C LEU A 131 0.86 -0.81 -1.10
N GLY A 132 0.22 0.27 -0.62
CA GLY A 132 -0.72 1.08 -1.41
C GLY A 132 -0.12 1.54 -2.75
N PHE A 133 1.14 2.00 -2.73
CA PHE A 133 1.88 2.38 -3.93
C PHE A 133 2.09 1.18 -4.88
N LEU A 134 2.45 0.01 -4.33
CA LEU A 134 2.63 -1.21 -5.12
C LEU A 134 1.33 -1.75 -5.72
N ILE A 135 0.17 -1.60 -5.08
CA ILE A 135 -1.09 -2.13 -5.62
C ILE A 135 -1.83 -1.15 -6.53
N SER A 136 -1.44 0.13 -6.53
CA SER A 136 -2.09 1.13 -7.35
C SER A 136 -1.90 0.85 -8.84
N ILE A 137 -2.99 1.00 -9.59
CA ILE A 137 -3.02 0.96 -11.06
C ILE A 137 -2.94 2.36 -11.68
N HIS A 138 -3.23 3.39 -10.87
CA HIS A 138 -3.35 4.79 -11.31
C HIS A 138 -2.07 5.58 -11.01
N LEU A 139 -1.33 5.21 -9.96
CA LEU A 139 0.04 5.67 -9.82
C LEU A 139 0.88 5.07 -10.94
N PRO A 140 1.72 5.88 -11.58
CA PRO A 140 2.35 5.45 -12.80
C PRO A 140 3.40 4.38 -12.53
N ARG A 141 3.50 3.51 -13.54
CA ARG A 141 4.37 2.34 -13.61
C ARG A 141 5.81 2.64 -13.17
N PHE A 142 6.30 3.85 -13.42
CA PHE A 142 7.67 4.23 -13.10
C PHE A 142 8.03 4.18 -11.62
N PHE A 143 7.11 4.34 -10.65
CA PHE A 143 7.48 4.17 -9.23
C PHE A 143 7.96 2.74 -9.00
N LYS A 144 7.20 1.77 -9.52
CA LYS A 144 7.52 0.34 -9.45
C LYS A 144 8.75 0.02 -10.29
N ASP A 145 8.88 0.64 -11.47
CA ASP A 145 10.03 0.41 -12.34
C ASP A 145 11.31 0.93 -11.65
N VAL A 146 11.29 2.11 -11.03
CA VAL A 146 12.45 2.70 -10.33
C VAL A 146 12.87 1.88 -9.11
N ILE A 147 11.95 1.54 -8.20
CA ILE A 147 12.32 0.78 -6.99
C ILE A 147 12.69 -0.67 -7.29
N GLN A 148 12.29 -1.22 -8.44
CA GLN A 148 12.63 -2.58 -8.87
C GLN A 148 13.69 -2.60 -9.98
N ASP A 149 14.34 -1.47 -10.24
CA ASP A 149 15.48 -1.41 -11.15
C ASP A 149 16.76 -1.62 -10.35
N LYS A 150 17.31 -2.85 -10.46
CA LYS A 150 18.59 -3.23 -9.87
C LYS A 150 19.72 -2.26 -10.22
N SER A 151 19.70 -1.71 -11.43
CA SER A 151 20.78 -0.85 -11.90
C SER A 151 20.83 0.48 -11.16
N LEU A 152 19.77 0.85 -10.44
CA LEU A 152 19.66 2.10 -9.67
C LEU A 152 19.92 1.91 -8.17
N VAL A 153 19.95 0.67 -7.68
CA VAL A 153 20.21 0.34 -6.28
C VAL A 153 21.65 0.64 -5.91
N ASP A 154 21.85 1.24 -4.74
CA ASP A 154 23.15 1.64 -4.18
C ASP A 154 24.01 2.53 -5.11
N LYS A 155 23.39 3.10 -6.15
CA LYS A 155 24.02 4.09 -7.04
C LYS A 155 23.49 5.48 -6.76
N GLU A 156 24.39 6.44 -6.83
CA GLU A 156 24.04 7.83 -6.78
C GLU A 156 23.60 8.32 -8.16
N ILE A 157 22.35 8.77 -8.27
CA ILE A 157 21.75 9.25 -9.50
C ILE A 157 21.24 10.68 -9.30
N GLU A 158 21.58 11.58 -10.22
CA GLU A 158 21.01 12.91 -10.22
C GLU A 158 19.55 12.90 -10.69
N ILE A 159 18.69 13.76 -10.13
CA ILE A 159 17.28 13.87 -10.56
C ILE A 159 17.16 14.15 -12.07
N ALA A 160 18.10 14.91 -12.63
CA ALA A 160 18.14 15.21 -14.07
C ALA A 160 18.40 13.96 -14.92
N GLU A 161 19.27 13.07 -14.45
CA GLU A 161 19.59 11.79 -15.09
C GLU A 161 18.43 10.80 -14.95
N LEU A 162 17.88 10.65 -13.74
CA LEU A 162 16.68 9.83 -13.49
C LEU A 162 15.55 10.23 -14.45
N ARG A 163 15.34 11.54 -14.64
CA ARG A 163 14.35 12.08 -15.58
C ARG A 163 14.60 11.64 -17.02
N GLN A 164 15.86 11.67 -17.48
CA GLN A 164 16.21 11.24 -18.83
C GLN A 164 15.98 9.73 -19.01
N GLN A 165 16.42 8.91 -18.05
CA GLN A 165 16.26 7.46 -18.10
C GLN A 165 14.80 7.01 -18.04
N THR A 166 13.95 7.73 -17.29
CA THR A 166 12.54 7.37 -17.09
C THR A 166 11.55 8.14 -17.97
N SER A 167 12.03 9.10 -18.77
CA SER A 167 11.20 10.05 -19.53
C SER A 167 10.16 10.81 -18.68
N MET A 168 10.43 10.98 -17.38
CA MET A 168 9.51 11.65 -16.44
C MET A 168 9.47 13.17 -16.64
N LYS A 169 8.37 13.80 -16.21
CA LYS A 169 8.33 15.27 -16.10
C LYS A 169 9.02 15.71 -14.80
N GLN A 170 9.54 16.93 -14.80
CA GLN A 170 10.27 17.50 -13.67
C GLN A 170 9.52 17.47 -12.31
N PRO A 171 8.23 17.89 -12.20
CA PRO A 171 7.52 17.81 -10.92
C PRO A 171 7.34 16.37 -10.43
N ASP A 172 7.18 15.42 -11.35
CA ASP A 172 6.96 14.02 -11.02
C ASP A 172 8.24 13.38 -10.43
N ALA A 173 9.41 13.73 -10.96
CA ALA A 173 10.70 13.22 -10.47
C ALA A 173 11.04 13.75 -9.06
N LYS A 174 10.77 15.03 -8.80
CA LYS A 174 10.96 15.61 -7.46
C LYS A 174 10.01 14.97 -6.45
N ASN A 175 8.74 14.81 -6.80
CA ASN A 175 7.75 14.19 -5.91
C ASN A 175 8.10 12.72 -5.64
N LEU A 176 8.56 11.97 -6.64
CA LEU A 176 9.06 10.61 -6.47
C LEU A 176 10.21 10.55 -5.44
N VAL A 177 11.24 11.38 -5.59
CA VAL A 177 12.38 11.40 -4.66
C VAL A 177 11.94 11.67 -3.23
N GLU A 178 11.05 12.64 -3.05
CA GLU A 178 10.56 13.01 -1.74
C GLU A 178 9.65 11.92 -1.13
N TRP A 179 8.88 11.17 -1.93
CA TRP A 179 8.17 9.98 -1.45
C TRP A 179 9.13 8.90 -0.99
N LEU A 180 10.18 8.63 -1.76
CA LEU A 180 11.21 7.65 -1.43
C LEU A 180 11.98 8.05 -0.16
N LYS A 181 12.23 9.34 0.06
CA LYS A 181 12.76 9.87 1.34
C LYS A 181 11.78 9.63 2.49
N TRP A 182 10.51 9.98 2.33
CA TRP A 182 9.50 9.76 3.37
C TRP A 182 9.36 8.28 3.76
N MET A 183 9.47 7.38 2.78
CA MET A 183 9.46 5.92 2.98
C MET A 183 10.76 5.38 3.59
N ASN A 184 11.79 6.20 3.77
CA ASN A 184 13.14 5.82 4.19
C ASN A 184 13.89 4.92 3.18
N ILE A 185 13.51 4.96 1.90
CA ILE A 185 14.19 4.21 0.82
C ILE A 185 15.36 5.02 0.22
N ASN A 186 15.23 6.34 0.16
CA ASN A 186 16.30 7.19 -0.36
C ASN A 186 17.28 7.54 0.76
N LEU A 187 18.55 7.16 0.59
CA LEU A 187 19.64 7.47 1.51
C LEU A 187 20.23 8.88 1.30
N SER A 188 19.93 9.52 0.17
CA SER A 188 20.48 10.84 -0.13
C SER A 188 19.79 11.97 0.65
N THR A 189 20.59 12.90 1.15
CA THR A 189 20.13 14.14 1.80
C THR A 189 19.89 15.30 0.82
N ASN A 190 20.39 15.20 -0.42
CA ASN A 190 20.39 16.29 -1.41
C ASN A 190 19.41 16.05 -2.58
N ASN A 191 19.59 16.75 -3.71
CA ASN A 191 18.88 16.54 -4.99
C ASN A 191 19.36 15.28 -5.75
N LYS A 192 19.77 14.25 -5.02
CA LYS A 192 20.21 12.98 -5.59
C LYS A 192 19.33 11.84 -5.07
N LEU A 193 19.38 10.72 -5.77
CA LEU A 193 18.72 9.49 -5.39
C LEU A 193 19.79 8.44 -5.12
N ILE A 194 19.72 7.82 -3.94
CA ILE A 194 20.47 6.59 -3.61
C ILE A 194 19.44 5.64 -3.04
N LEU A 195 19.06 4.62 -3.81
CA LEU A 195 18.06 3.64 -3.41
C LEU A 195 18.69 2.58 -2.50
N ASP A 196 18.22 2.50 -1.26
CA ASP A 196 18.56 1.42 -0.33
C ASP A 196 17.86 0.13 -0.79
N GLY A 197 18.63 -0.76 -1.43
CA GLY A 197 18.12 -2.03 -1.94
C GLY A 197 17.59 -2.94 -0.83
N TYR A 198 18.18 -2.83 0.35
CA TYR A 198 17.78 -3.60 1.51
C TYR A 198 16.42 -3.13 2.05
N GLU A 199 16.25 -1.82 2.19
CA GLU A 199 14.96 -1.25 2.61
C GLU A 199 13.85 -1.58 1.60
N ILE A 200 14.14 -1.51 0.30
CA ILE A 200 13.20 -1.90 -0.76
C ILE A 200 12.78 -3.36 -0.59
N LEU A 201 13.76 -4.27 -0.44
CA LEU A 201 13.50 -5.69 -0.29
C LEU A 201 12.63 -5.97 0.95
N TYR A 202 13.01 -5.40 2.09
CA TYR A 202 12.25 -5.49 3.33
C TYR A 202 10.79 -5.06 3.13
N LYS A 203 10.56 -3.91 2.47
CA LYS A 203 9.20 -3.42 2.21
C LYS A 203 8.42 -4.27 1.21
N ILE A 204 9.08 -4.86 0.21
CA ILE A 204 8.44 -5.79 -0.73
C ILE A 204 8.01 -7.07 0.00
N ILE A 205 8.88 -7.65 0.83
CA ILE A 205 8.54 -8.83 1.64
C ILE A 205 7.38 -8.50 2.59
N TYR A 206 7.44 -7.35 3.25
CA TYR A 206 6.35 -6.84 4.08
C TYR A 206 5.03 -6.74 3.29
N ALA A 207 5.07 -6.17 2.08
CA ALA A 207 3.91 -6.04 1.21
C ALA A 207 3.31 -7.38 0.77
N ILE A 208 4.15 -8.39 0.54
CA ILE A 208 3.72 -9.76 0.25
C ILE A 208 3.01 -10.36 1.47
N VAL A 209 3.59 -10.27 2.67
CA VAL A 209 3.00 -10.78 3.92
C VAL A 209 1.66 -10.08 4.22
N ALA A 210 1.64 -8.75 4.12
CA ALA A 210 0.41 -7.96 4.28
C ALA A 210 -0.66 -8.41 3.27
N SER A 211 -0.29 -8.58 1.99
CA SER A 211 -1.23 -9.04 0.96
C SER A 211 -1.75 -10.45 1.21
N LEU A 212 -0.91 -11.37 1.74
CA LEU A 212 -1.34 -12.71 2.14
C LEU A 212 -2.37 -12.62 3.28
N ASN A 213 -2.04 -11.88 4.34
CA ASN A 213 -2.92 -11.70 5.49
C ASN A 213 -4.26 -11.02 5.12
N TYR A 214 -4.29 -10.10 4.15
CA TYR A 214 -5.54 -9.42 3.74
C TYR A 214 -6.34 -10.17 2.68
N LYS A 215 -5.69 -10.69 1.63
CA LYS A 215 -6.40 -11.31 0.51
C LYS A 215 -6.79 -12.75 0.75
N TYR A 216 -6.06 -13.44 1.63
CA TYR A 216 -6.30 -14.84 1.94
C TYR A 216 -6.75 -15.02 3.39
N SER A 217 -7.19 -13.97 4.08
CA SER A 217 -7.69 -14.04 5.47
C SER A 217 -8.75 -15.13 5.62
N ALA A 218 -9.74 -15.16 4.72
CA ALA A 218 -10.80 -16.15 4.74
C ALA A 218 -10.26 -17.58 4.51
N GLU A 219 -9.30 -17.76 3.59
CA GLU A 219 -8.65 -19.05 3.39
C GLU A 219 -7.78 -19.48 4.58
N ILE A 220 -7.11 -18.54 5.25
CA ILE A 220 -6.32 -18.75 6.48
C ILE A 220 -7.23 -19.19 7.61
N GLU A 221 -8.32 -18.46 7.87
CA GLU A 221 -9.32 -18.77 8.90
C GLU A 221 -9.92 -20.17 8.70
N ASN A 222 -10.17 -20.55 7.45
CA ASN A 222 -10.72 -21.86 7.10
C ASN A 222 -9.65 -22.94 6.85
N LYS A 223 -8.35 -22.64 7.09
CA LYS A 223 -7.21 -23.54 6.87
C LYS A 223 -7.28 -24.26 5.52
N LYS A 224 -7.61 -23.52 4.46
CA LYS A 224 -7.77 -24.07 3.11
C LYS A 224 -6.41 -24.35 2.48
N LEU A 225 -6.30 -25.50 1.82
CA LEU A 225 -5.19 -25.85 0.95
C LEU A 225 -5.28 -25.07 -0.37
N ILE A 226 -4.22 -24.37 -0.76
CA ILE A 226 -4.17 -23.54 -1.96
C ILE A 226 -2.95 -23.91 -2.80
N TYR A 227 -3.12 -24.01 -4.11
CA TYR A 227 -1.97 -24.20 -5.00
C TYR A 227 -1.03 -23.00 -4.99
N PHE A 228 0.27 -23.25 -4.76
CA PHE A 228 1.29 -22.22 -4.66
C PHE A 228 1.36 -21.34 -5.92
N TYR A 229 1.24 -21.94 -7.11
CA TYR A 229 1.28 -21.20 -8.37
C TYR A 229 0.17 -20.14 -8.47
N GLN A 230 -0.99 -20.38 -7.85
CA GLN A 230 -2.09 -19.42 -7.83
C GLN A 230 -1.75 -18.22 -6.97
N ILE A 231 -1.13 -18.45 -5.81
CA ILE A 231 -0.67 -17.40 -4.91
C ILE A 231 0.42 -16.58 -5.57
N ARG A 232 1.46 -17.23 -6.13
CA ARG A 232 2.52 -16.57 -6.91
C ARG A 232 1.93 -15.70 -8.02
N SER A 233 1.08 -16.27 -8.88
CA SER A 233 0.50 -15.55 -10.02
C SER A 233 -0.34 -14.34 -9.56
N LYS A 234 -1.22 -14.53 -8.56
CA LYS A 234 -2.08 -13.46 -8.04
C LYS A 234 -1.27 -12.35 -7.38
N LEU A 235 -0.24 -12.68 -6.59
CA LEU A 235 0.58 -11.69 -5.88
C LEU A 235 1.53 -10.95 -6.83
N ASN A 236 2.20 -11.65 -7.76
CA ASN A 236 3.01 -10.99 -8.79
C ASN A 236 2.19 -9.98 -9.59
N LYS A 237 0.98 -10.37 -10.01
CA LYS A 237 0.07 -9.48 -10.75
C LYS A 237 -0.40 -8.29 -9.89
N LEU A 238 -0.72 -8.53 -8.62
CA LEU A 238 -1.21 -7.50 -7.71
C LEU A 238 -0.14 -6.45 -7.40
N LEU A 239 1.05 -6.91 -7.00
CA LEU A 239 2.14 -6.05 -6.55
C LEU A 239 2.97 -5.49 -7.72
N GLY A 240 2.82 -6.08 -8.92
CA GLY A 240 3.62 -5.71 -10.09
C GLY A 240 5.09 -6.03 -9.90
N LEU A 241 5.39 -7.20 -9.36
CA LEU A 241 6.77 -7.61 -9.06
C LEU A 241 7.53 -7.92 -10.35
N ASN A 242 8.72 -7.34 -10.50
CA ASN A 242 9.59 -7.59 -11.64
C ASN A 242 10.51 -8.78 -11.34
N GLU A 243 10.43 -9.84 -12.15
CA GLU A 243 11.25 -11.04 -11.99
C GLU A 243 12.76 -10.76 -12.16
N THR A 244 13.14 -9.69 -12.87
CA THR A 244 14.55 -9.29 -13.01
C THR A 244 15.11 -8.67 -11.73
N PHE A 245 14.27 -8.10 -10.86
CA PHE A 245 14.69 -7.57 -9.57
C PHE A 245 14.98 -8.72 -8.60
N VAL A 246 13.96 -9.38 -8.06
CA VAL A 246 14.17 -10.60 -7.28
C VAL A 246 13.06 -11.57 -7.66
N PRO A 247 13.38 -12.82 -8.05
CA PRO A 247 12.36 -13.81 -8.34
C PRO A 247 11.42 -14.00 -7.14
N PHE A 248 10.11 -14.00 -7.39
CA PHE A 248 9.09 -14.14 -6.35
C PHE A 248 9.37 -15.32 -5.42
N ASP A 249 9.82 -16.43 -6.00
CA ASP A 249 10.13 -17.63 -5.25
C ASP A 249 11.17 -17.30 -4.15
N LYS A 250 12.29 -16.63 -4.49
CA LYS A 250 13.31 -16.26 -3.50
C LYS A 250 12.73 -15.38 -2.38
N LEU A 251 11.85 -14.43 -2.73
CA LEU A 251 11.14 -13.60 -1.73
C LEU A 251 10.25 -14.45 -0.81
N PHE A 252 9.53 -15.41 -1.38
CA PHE A 252 8.64 -16.28 -0.62
C PHE A 252 9.41 -17.25 0.29
N LYS A 253 10.61 -17.70 -0.10
CA LYS A 253 11.47 -18.52 0.77
C LYS A 253 11.83 -17.79 2.07
N LEU A 254 12.08 -16.48 2.00
CA LEU A 254 12.32 -15.65 3.18
C LEU A 254 11.09 -15.62 4.09
N ILE A 255 9.91 -15.38 3.51
CA ILE A 255 8.64 -15.37 4.24
C ILE A 255 8.40 -16.72 4.92
N TYR A 256 8.62 -17.82 4.19
CA TYR A 256 8.53 -19.17 4.73
C TYR A 256 9.51 -19.37 5.88
N ASN A 257 10.76 -18.91 5.76
CA ASN A 257 11.74 -19.09 6.82
C ASN A 257 11.38 -18.38 8.12
N ILE A 258 10.77 -17.20 8.02
CA ILE A 258 10.28 -16.42 9.16
C ILE A 258 9.03 -17.08 9.77
N ASN A 259 8.18 -17.70 8.94
CA ASN A 259 6.88 -18.24 9.32
C ASN A 259 6.79 -19.77 9.16
N LYS A 260 7.85 -20.52 9.48
CA LYS A 260 7.93 -21.98 9.21
C LYS A 260 6.86 -22.79 9.95
N ASP A 261 6.44 -22.30 11.11
CA ASP A 261 5.39 -22.89 11.94
C ASP A 261 3.98 -22.61 11.42
N LYS A 262 3.82 -21.60 10.54
CA LYS A 262 2.52 -21.15 10.02
C LYS A 262 2.30 -21.52 8.55
N ILE A 263 3.36 -21.80 7.81
CA ILE A 263 3.30 -22.17 6.40
C ILE A 263 3.76 -23.60 6.25
N THR A 264 2.87 -24.46 5.74
CA THR A 264 3.22 -25.85 5.42
C THR A 264 3.05 -26.09 3.92
N PHE A 265 3.95 -26.91 3.37
CA PHE A 265 3.88 -27.36 1.99
C PHE A 265 3.52 -28.83 1.95
N THR A 266 2.58 -29.18 1.06
CA THR A 266 2.24 -30.56 0.76
C THR A 266 2.39 -30.80 -0.74
N SER A 267 2.86 -31.99 -1.11
CA SER A 267 2.89 -32.44 -2.51
C SER A 267 1.45 -32.72 -2.95
N ALA A 268 1.04 -32.23 -4.13
CA ALA A 268 -0.28 -32.54 -4.69
C ALA A 268 -0.49 -34.01 -5.13
N ARG A 269 0.50 -34.89 -4.93
CA ARG A 269 0.37 -36.35 -5.12
C ARG A 269 0.93 -37.09 -3.93
N ASP A 270 0.18 -38.09 -3.47
CA ASP A 270 0.61 -39.11 -2.51
C ASP A 270 1.97 -39.67 -2.93
N GLY A 271 2.97 -39.51 -2.05
CA GLY A 271 4.31 -40.05 -2.22
C GLY A 271 5.11 -39.44 -3.37
N LEU A 272 5.93 -38.43 -3.07
CA LEU A 272 7.33 -38.30 -3.52
C LEU A 272 7.93 -36.96 -3.07
N LEU A 273 8.79 -37.07 -2.06
CA LEU A 273 9.86 -36.16 -1.61
C LEU A 273 9.48 -34.95 -0.75
N ASP A 274 9.76 -35.14 0.54
CA ASP A 274 10.08 -34.18 1.59
C ASP A 274 10.51 -32.79 1.11
N GLY A 275 9.77 -31.78 1.57
CA GLY A 275 10.31 -30.44 1.86
C GLY A 275 10.85 -29.60 0.69
N ARG A 276 10.83 -30.07 -0.56
CA ARG A 276 11.43 -29.38 -1.72
C ARG A 276 10.42 -28.82 -2.72
N GLY A 277 9.15 -28.68 -2.32
CA GLY A 277 8.09 -28.11 -3.16
C GLY A 277 8.39 -26.69 -3.68
N PHE A 278 9.27 -25.97 -2.99
CA PHE A 278 9.74 -24.64 -3.39
C PHE A 278 10.79 -24.69 -4.53
N GLU A 279 11.68 -25.69 -4.58
CA GLU A 279 12.84 -25.72 -5.49
C GLU A 279 12.68 -26.71 -6.66
N GLY A 280 11.67 -27.58 -6.65
CA GLY A 280 11.59 -28.72 -7.57
C GLY A 280 10.49 -28.69 -8.64
N LYS A 281 9.23 -28.37 -8.30
CA LYS A 281 8.07 -28.47 -9.24
C LYS A 281 6.94 -27.50 -8.89
N THR A 282 7.11 -26.22 -9.24
CA THR A 282 6.24 -25.08 -8.89
C THR A 282 4.73 -25.22 -9.22
N LYS A 283 4.34 -26.10 -10.15
CA LYS A 283 2.93 -26.29 -10.55
C LYS A 283 2.14 -27.23 -9.63
N ALA A 284 2.79 -28.07 -8.82
CA ALA A 284 2.14 -29.12 -8.03
C ALA A 284 2.28 -28.94 -6.51
N SER A 285 2.89 -27.85 -6.06
CA SER A 285 3.03 -27.55 -4.63
C SER A 285 1.74 -26.92 -4.11
N ILE A 286 1.17 -27.51 -3.07
CA ILE A 286 0.03 -26.97 -2.33
C ILE A 286 0.56 -26.39 -1.04
N ILE A 287 0.08 -25.21 -0.65
CA ILE A 287 0.41 -24.58 0.61
C ILE A 287 -0.82 -24.53 1.51
N LEU A 288 -0.55 -24.60 2.81
CA LEU A 288 -1.49 -24.25 3.85
C LEU A 288 -0.86 -23.13 4.68
N ILE A 289 -1.59 -22.04 4.86
CA ILE A 289 -1.27 -20.98 5.81
C ILE A 289 -2.23 -21.17 6.99
N SER A 290 -1.72 -21.64 8.12
CA SER A 290 -2.55 -22.09 9.24
C SER A 290 -2.99 -20.98 10.19
N ASP A 291 -2.34 -19.82 10.11
CA ASP A 291 -2.61 -18.63 10.93
C ASP A 291 -2.08 -17.35 10.25
N LYS A 292 -2.41 -16.18 10.80
CA LYS A 292 -1.88 -14.88 10.37
C LYS A 292 -0.36 -14.88 10.45
N LEU A 293 0.26 -14.54 9.33
CA LEU A 293 1.71 -14.47 9.20
C LEU A 293 2.26 -13.30 10.01
N ASP A 294 3.40 -13.53 10.66
CA ASP A 294 4.18 -12.49 11.31
C ASP A 294 4.82 -11.59 10.26
N TYR A 295 4.78 -10.30 10.55
CA TYR A 295 5.48 -9.33 9.73
C TYR A 295 6.98 -9.47 9.96
N PRO A 296 7.78 -9.46 8.88
CA PRO A 296 9.23 -9.53 9.03
C PRO A 296 9.73 -8.31 9.78
N THR A 297 10.75 -8.51 10.61
CA THR A 297 11.65 -7.46 11.07
C THR A 297 12.70 -7.16 10.00
N LYS A 298 13.49 -6.11 10.21
CA LYS A 298 14.65 -5.88 9.35
C LYS A 298 15.69 -6.97 9.62
N GLU A 299 16.02 -7.22 10.86
CA GLU A 299 17.07 -8.16 11.26
C GLU A 299 16.88 -9.54 10.63
N GLU A 300 15.64 -10.06 10.62
CA GLU A 300 15.32 -11.33 9.94
C GLU A 300 15.51 -11.27 8.41
N CYS A 301 15.14 -10.17 7.77
CA CYS A 301 15.39 -9.99 6.35
C CYS A 301 16.89 -9.99 6.03
N VAL A 302 17.75 -9.47 6.90
CA VAL A 302 19.21 -9.54 6.74
C VAL A 302 19.71 -10.97 6.96
N GLU A 303 19.29 -11.61 8.05
CA GLU A 303 19.75 -12.96 8.43
C GLU A 303 19.51 -13.99 7.33
N TYR A 304 18.33 -13.92 6.70
CA TYR A 304 17.93 -14.88 5.69
C TYR A 304 18.29 -14.47 4.26
N THR A 305 18.87 -13.28 4.07
CA THR A 305 19.20 -12.74 2.75
C THR A 305 20.68 -12.38 2.63
N ASP A 306 21.40 -13.13 1.80
CA ASP A 306 22.60 -12.59 1.18
C ASP A 306 22.17 -11.60 0.08
N LEU A 307 22.07 -10.31 0.44
CA LEU A 307 21.67 -9.24 -0.46
C LEU A 307 22.58 -9.16 -1.68
N ASN A 308 23.87 -9.43 -1.49
CA ASN A 308 24.81 -9.47 -2.60
C ASN A 308 24.43 -10.63 -3.54
N ALA A 309 24.08 -11.81 -3.03
CA ALA A 309 23.62 -12.92 -3.87
C ALA A 309 22.23 -12.72 -4.52
N LEU A 310 21.41 -11.77 -4.03
CA LEU A 310 20.09 -11.45 -4.61
C LEU A 310 20.12 -10.28 -5.60
N LEU A 311 20.97 -9.29 -5.34
CA LEU A 311 21.04 -8.03 -6.09
C LEU A 311 22.25 -7.95 -7.02
N VAL A 312 23.31 -8.74 -6.81
CA VAL A 312 24.51 -8.81 -7.67
C VAL A 312 24.41 -9.96 -8.67
N VAL A 313 24.12 -9.62 -9.93
CA VAL A 313 24.61 -10.27 -11.17
C VAL A 313 24.79 -9.17 -12.21
#